data_AF-A0AAW2F0E2-F1
#
_entry.id   AF-A0AAW2F0E2-F1
#
_cell.length_a   1.000
_cell.length_b   1.000
_cell.length_c   1.000
_cell.angle_alpha   90.00
_cell.angle_beta   90.00
_cell.angle_gamma   90.00
#
_symmetry.space_group_name_H-M   'P 1'
#
loop_
_entity.id
_entity.type
_entity.pdbx_description
1 polymer ?
#
loop_
_entity_poly.entity_id
_entity_poly.type
_entity_poly.pdbx_seq_one_letter_code
_entity_poly.pdbx_strand_id
1 'polypeptide(L)'
;MMQFNILPLIDIGGTLDINVNLEVKKLLSTQSIAVTMCIQRDRIPKLEDRHSCQKGSLMINLSSLNKRNASILITYPQPGVWYIIILPTCYNFSVPVPCQIERLSTLLNIRTKKCTFSDENICGNHGICREIQKNILHYATCNCFKGYTGWDCTDISSTIPAISLLSVVPLVISNIFFVPAIYIAVKRKLYAEGLVYLVTMLFSSFYHACDQSGGQFCITKYEVLQYSDFFSSILSFWVTLIAMAQLPIAFVPLCHMMGVFVITFGVQIDKMCLISILIPLSLAVVIPVSMHTYRIFQSRKCKNPSRRTLFGLLFAIIGLLLYSFIETEKNYQYVHSVWHIVMALSLIFLLPHTKSKQTTSSTNPAFNDDRDSWSCKESHGIPTFTIIDQENRTITSG
;
A
#
# COMPACT_ATOMS: atom_id res chain seq x y z
N MET A 1 13.29 3.02 44.02
CA MET A 1 12.37 2.16 43.23
C MET A 1 11.59 3.06 42.31
N MET A 2 11.47 2.69 41.04
CA MET A 2 10.73 3.41 40.01
C MET A 2 9.78 2.44 39.32
N GLN A 3 8.68 2.95 38.77
CA GLN A 3 7.77 2.16 37.95
C GLN A 3 7.29 2.99 36.75
N PHE A 4 6.98 2.31 35.66
CA PHE A 4 6.40 2.90 34.47
C PHE A 4 5.43 1.90 33.83
N ASN A 5 4.48 2.41 33.06
CA ASN A 5 3.47 1.58 32.40
C ASN A 5 3.75 1.49 30.91
N ILE A 6 3.63 0.28 30.36
CA ILE A 6 3.55 0.05 28.92
C ILE A 6 2.07 -0.17 28.60
N LEU A 7 1.47 0.76 27.87
CA LEU A 7 0.05 0.72 27.55
C LEU A 7 -0.23 -0.30 26.44
N PRO A 8 -1.30 -1.10 26.57
CA PRO A 8 -1.72 -2.01 25.51
C PRO A 8 -2.09 -1.21 24.25
N LEU A 9 -1.76 -1.77 23.07
CA LEU A 9 -2.06 -1.20 21.74
C LEU A 9 -1.34 0.10 21.38
N ILE A 10 -0.75 0.81 22.35
CA ILE A 10 -0.06 2.09 22.14
C ILE A 10 1.46 1.88 22.17
N ASP A 11 1.98 1.24 23.23
CA ASP A 11 3.43 1.17 23.49
C ASP A 11 4.07 -0.19 23.13
N ILE A 12 3.26 -1.16 22.73
CA ILE A 12 3.69 -2.55 22.47
C ILE A 12 4.32 -2.75 21.10
N GLY A 13 4.17 -1.75 20.22
CA GLY A 13 4.48 -1.87 18.80
C GLY A 13 5.92 -1.62 18.40
N GLY A 14 6.85 -1.39 19.32
CA GLY A 14 8.20 -1.00 18.97
C GLY A 14 9.26 -1.61 19.87
N THR A 15 10.34 -0.89 20.09
CA THR A 15 11.43 -1.27 21.00
C THR A 15 11.47 -0.32 22.18
N LEU A 16 11.44 -0.86 23.39
CA LEU A 16 11.65 -0.11 24.62
C LEU A 16 13.16 0.06 24.86
N ASP A 17 13.64 1.30 24.80
CA ASP A 17 15.02 1.70 25.06
C ASP A 17 15.11 2.32 26.46
N ILE A 18 15.80 1.61 27.36
CA ILE A 18 16.09 2.08 28.72
C ILE A 18 17.59 2.37 28.76
N ASN A 19 17.94 3.65 28.68
CA ASN A 19 19.31 4.13 28.77
C ASN A 19 19.56 4.71 30.17
N VAL A 20 20.67 4.33 30.77
CA VAL A 20 21.11 4.78 32.09
C VAL A 20 22.51 5.37 31.99
N ASN A 21 22.65 6.59 32.49
CA ASN A 21 23.91 7.32 32.58
C ASN A 21 24.23 7.62 34.06
N LEU A 22 25.44 7.28 34.48
CA LEU A 22 25.94 7.46 35.84
C LEU A 22 26.74 8.76 35.94
N GLU A 23 26.19 9.73 36.69
CA GLU A 23 26.83 11.01 36.95
C GLU A 23 27.34 11.07 38.40
N VAL A 24 28.66 11.12 38.56
CA VAL A 24 29.33 11.20 39.86
C VAL A 24 30.07 12.53 39.97
N LYS A 25 29.66 13.41 40.88
CA LYS A 25 30.21 14.78 40.97
C LYS A 25 31.44 14.92 41.89
N LYS A 26 31.65 14.02 42.85
CA LYS A 26 32.89 13.93 43.67
C LYS A 26 33.08 12.51 44.22
N LEU A 27 34.27 11.94 44.05
CA LEU A 27 34.64 10.62 44.56
C LEU A 27 35.92 10.76 45.41
N LEU A 28 35.94 10.23 46.63
CA LEU A 28 37.18 10.08 47.41
C LEU A 28 38.10 9.08 46.67
N SER A 29 39.39 9.41 46.51
CA SER A 29 40.31 8.83 45.51
C SER A 29 40.54 7.31 45.56
N THR A 30 40.02 6.61 46.57
CA THR A 30 40.23 5.16 46.78
C THR A 30 38.98 4.30 46.58
N GLN A 31 37.79 4.89 46.43
CA GLN A 31 36.54 4.14 46.27
C GLN A 31 36.11 4.08 44.80
N SER A 32 35.57 2.94 44.37
CA SER A 32 34.87 2.80 43.08
C SER A 32 33.39 2.50 43.32
N ILE A 33 32.52 2.95 42.41
CA ILE A 33 31.08 2.76 42.53
C ILE A 33 30.63 1.82 41.42
N ALA A 34 29.85 0.81 41.78
CA ALA A 34 29.06 0.04 40.85
C ALA A 34 27.57 0.31 41.10
N VAL A 35 26.79 0.47 40.05
CA VAL A 35 25.34 0.60 40.14
C VAL A 35 24.71 -0.57 39.42
N THR A 36 23.94 -1.37 40.14
CA THR A 36 23.17 -2.50 39.62
C THR A 36 21.72 -2.09 39.49
N MET A 37 21.17 -2.23 38.29
CA MET A 37 19.77 -1.94 37.99
C MET A 37 19.04 -3.22 37.60
N CYS A 38 17.96 -3.54 38.32
CA CYS A 38 17.10 -4.69 38.10
C CYS A 38 15.76 -4.23 37.52
N ILE A 39 15.31 -4.85 36.43
CA ILE A 39 14.08 -4.51 35.73
C ILE A 39 13.18 -5.75 35.64
N GLN A 40 11.91 -5.63 36.01
CA GLN A 40 10.95 -6.74 35.94
C GLN A 40 9.52 -6.24 35.67
N ARG A 41 8.76 -7.03 34.91
CA ARG A 41 7.33 -6.80 34.62
C ARG A 41 6.43 -7.39 35.70
N ASP A 42 5.31 -6.71 35.98
CA ASP A 42 4.22 -7.06 36.90
C ASP A 42 4.58 -7.23 38.38
N ARG A 43 5.87 -7.34 38.71
CA ARG A 43 6.36 -7.56 40.06
C ARG A 43 7.60 -6.72 40.31
N ILE A 44 7.67 -6.22 41.54
CA ILE A 44 8.87 -5.56 42.06
C ILE A 44 10.01 -6.58 42.05
N PRO A 45 11.15 -6.30 41.37
CA PRO A 45 12.31 -7.18 41.39
C PRO A 45 12.74 -7.47 42.82
N LYS A 46 12.99 -8.74 43.15
CA LYS A 46 13.65 -9.07 44.41
C LYS A 46 15.14 -9.22 44.17
N LEU A 47 15.90 -9.02 45.24
CA LEU A 47 17.35 -9.14 45.24
C LEU A 47 17.70 -10.53 45.75
N GLU A 48 18.60 -11.22 45.06
CA GLU A 48 19.11 -12.52 45.50
C GLU A 48 20.21 -12.30 46.55
N ASP A 49 21.12 -11.36 46.28
CA ASP A 49 22.07 -10.78 47.22
C ASP A 49 22.10 -9.24 47.11
N ARG A 50 22.87 -8.54 47.94
CA ARG A 50 23.08 -7.07 47.83
C ARG A 50 23.62 -6.61 46.47
N HIS A 51 24.09 -7.53 45.63
CA HIS A 51 24.82 -7.25 44.39
C HIS A 51 24.17 -7.86 43.13
N SER A 52 23.11 -8.67 43.27
CA SER A 52 22.53 -9.44 42.17
C SER A 52 21.00 -9.40 42.17
N CYS A 53 20.44 -9.33 40.97
CA CYS A 53 18.99 -9.39 40.78
C CYS A 53 18.52 -10.85 40.76
N GLN A 54 17.32 -11.11 41.30
CA GLN A 54 16.72 -12.46 41.25
C GLN A 54 16.59 -12.97 39.81
N LYS A 55 16.82 -14.27 39.61
CA LYS A 55 16.57 -14.98 38.34
C LYS A 55 15.22 -14.58 37.71
N GLY A 56 15.26 -14.12 36.46
CA GLY A 56 14.10 -13.69 35.69
C GLY A 56 13.93 -12.17 35.57
N SER A 57 14.75 -11.38 36.27
CA SER A 57 14.84 -9.92 36.06
C SER A 57 16.00 -9.57 35.12
N LEU A 58 15.83 -8.51 34.32
CA LEU A 58 16.88 -7.98 33.47
C LEU A 58 17.84 -7.16 34.34
N MET A 59 19.15 -7.37 34.17
CA MET A 59 20.20 -6.74 34.98
C MET A 59 21.09 -5.83 34.13
N ILE A 60 21.34 -4.61 34.61
CA ILE A 60 22.31 -3.68 34.05
C ILE A 60 23.31 -3.29 35.13
N ASN A 61 24.60 -3.40 34.81
CA ASN A 61 25.69 -2.99 35.70
C ASN A 61 26.44 -1.80 35.09
N LEU A 62 26.55 -0.72 35.86
CA LEU A 62 27.36 0.46 35.56
C LEU A 62 28.49 0.59 36.58
N SER A 63 29.60 1.19 36.17
CA SER A 63 30.74 1.45 37.05
C SER A 63 31.31 2.84 36.79
N SER A 64 31.75 3.50 37.87
CA SER A 64 32.43 4.80 37.79
C SER A 64 33.75 4.74 37.00
N LEU A 65 34.39 3.56 36.95
CA LEU A 65 35.70 3.33 36.34
C LEU A 65 35.61 3.12 34.83
N ASN A 66 34.81 2.14 34.37
CA ASN A 66 34.84 1.68 32.96
C ASN A 66 33.54 1.84 32.19
N LYS A 67 32.38 1.94 32.87
CA LYS A 67 31.07 1.85 32.19
C LYS A 67 30.05 2.78 32.81
N ARG A 68 30.14 4.06 32.46
CA ARG A 68 29.23 5.10 32.96
C ARG A 68 27.88 5.12 32.25
N ASN A 69 27.81 4.57 31.05
CA ASN A 69 26.58 4.52 30.25
C ASN A 69 26.26 3.07 29.90
N ALA A 70 24.98 2.70 29.98
CA ALA A 70 24.48 1.41 29.53
C ALA A 70 23.04 1.55 29.03
N SER A 71 22.69 0.81 27.98
CA SER A 71 21.32 0.71 27.49
C SER A 71 20.87 -0.74 27.43
N ILE A 72 19.57 -0.95 27.61
CA ILE A 72 18.91 -2.22 27.32
C ILE A 72 17.75 -1.97 26.36
N LEU A 73 17.58 -2.87 25.41
CA LEU A 73 16.56 -2.82 24.38
C LEU A 73 15.63 -4.03 24.55
N ILE A 74 14.33 -3.77 24.66
CA ILE A 74 13.31 -4.82 24.76
C ILE A 74 12.40 -4.65 23.55
N THR A 75 12.50 -5.57 22.58
CA THR A 75 11.64 -5.59 21.39
C THR A 75 10.24 -6.07 21.75
N TYR A 76 9.22 -5.40 21.23
CA TYR A 76 7.80 -5.68 21.45
C TYR A 76 7.46 -5.91 22.93
N PRO A 77 7.68 -4.90 23.79
CA PRO A 77 7.48 -5.05 25.23
C PRO A 77 6.04 -5.45 25.54
N GLN A 78 5.87 -6.40 26.46
CA GLN A 78 4.55 -6.78 26.93
C GLN A 78 3.89 -5.63 27.71
N PRO A 79 2.58 -5.40 27.51
CA PRO A 79 1.86 -4.38 28.26
C PRO A 79 1.80 -4.75 29.75
N GLY A 80 1.75 -3.73 30.59
CA GLY A 80 1.72 -3.88 32.04
C GLY A 80 2.63 -2.90 32.76
N VAL A 81 2.73 -3.08 34.07
CA VAL A 81 3.56 -2.25 34.94
C VAL A 81 4.96 -2.84 34.99
N TRP A 82 5.96 -2.03 34.66
CA TRP A 82 7.36 -2.39 34.74
C TRP A 82 7.99 -1.68 35.92
N TYR A 83 8.77 -2.43 36.70
CA TYR A 83 9.41 -1.97 37.93
C TYR A 83 10.92 -1.97 37.75
N ILE A 84 11.56 -0.90 38.21
CA ILE A 84 13.01 -0.71 38.19
C ILE A 84 13.51 -0.47 39.62
N ILE A 85 14.52 -1.23 40.01
CA ILE A 85 15.28 -1.00 41.25
C ILE A 85 16.72 -0.70 40.88
N ILE A 86 17.28 0.35 41.47
CA ILE A 86 18.67 0.77 41.27
C ILE A 86 19.36 0.67 42.63
N LEU A 87 20.48 -0.03 42.67
CA LEU A 87 21.28 -0.25 43.87
C LEU A 87 22.73 0.17 43.64
N PRO A 88 23.22 1.18 44.38
CA PRO A 88 24.64 1.50 44.39
C PRO A 88 25.39 0.61 45.38
N THR A 89 26.52 0.06 44.94
CA THR A 89 27.52 -0.63 45.76
C THR A 89 28.85 0.09 45.61
N CYS A 90 29.49 0.44 46.73
CA CYS A 90 30.83 1.01 46.71
C CYS A 90 31.87 -0.06 47.04
N TYR A 91 33.01 0.01 46.37
CA TYR A 91 34.13 -0.90 46.57
C TYR A 91 35.37 -0.11 46.96
N ASN A 92 36.14 -0.66 47.90
CA ASN A 92 37.47 -0.19 48.23
C ASN A 92 38.42 -1.37 48.06
N PHE A 93 39.41 -1.27 47.16
CA PHE A 93 40.28 -2.38 46.78
C PHE A 93 39.53 -3.72 46.57
N SER A 94 38.41 -3.67 45.85
CA SER A 94 37.53 -4.82 45.53
C SER A 94 36.70 -5.40 46.69
N VAL A 95 36.75 -4.78 47.87
CA VAL A 95 35.89 -5.14 49.02
C VAL A 95 34.67 -4.22 49.06
N PRO A 96 33.44 -4.76 49.16
CA PRO A 96 32.24 -3.93 49.27
C PRO A 96 32.23 -3.16 50.59
N VAL A 97 32.08 -1.83 50.51
CA VAL A 97 32.09 -0.91 51.64
C VAL A 97 30.88 0.03 51.58
N PRO A 98 30.46 0.61 52.72
CA PRO A 98 29.47 1.68 52.73
C PRO A 98 29.93 2.87 51.90
N CYS A 99 29.04 3.39 51.05
CA CYS A 99 29.33 4.54 50.20
C CYS A 99 29.49 5.83 51.03
N GLN A 100 30.67 6.44 51.00
CA GLN A 100 30.94 7.75 51.60
C GLN A 100 30.95 8.83 50.51
N ILE A 101 29.78 9.24 50.04
CA ILE A 101 29.62 10.15 48.89
C ILE A 101 28.60 11.25 49.23
N GLU A 102 28.86 12.50 48.82
CA GLU A 102 27.93 13.61 49.02
C GLU A 102 26.66 13.49 48.16
N ARG A 103 26.81 13.19 46.85
CA ARG A 103 25.70 13.01 45.91
C ARG A 103 26.04 12.02 44.81
N LEU A 104 25.15 11.04 44.63
CA LEU A 104 25.14 10.12 43.49
C LEU A 104 23.90 10.40 42.65
N SER A 105 24.08 10.70 41.36
CA SER A 105 22.99 10.92 40.41
C SER A 105 23.03 9.90 39.29
N THR A 106 21.88 9.32 38.98
CA THR A 106 21.71 8.45 37.80
C THR A 106 20.63 9.07 36.93
N LEU A 107 20.97 9.33 35.66
CA LEU A 107 20.03 9.81 34.67
C LEU A 107 19.47 8.59 33.94
N LEU A 108 18.17 8.36 34.12
CA LEU A 108 17.45 7.30 33.46
C LEU A 108 16.59 7.89 32.35
N ASN A 109 16.76 7.41 31.12
CA ASN A 109 15.97 7.78 29.97
C ASN A 109 15.25 6.55 29.44
N ILE A 110 13.93 6.53 29.59
CA ILE A 110 13.05 5.45 29.12
C ILE A 110 12.25 5.99 27.95
N ARG A 111 12.40 5.38 26.79
CA ARG A 111 11.68 5.78 25.57
C ARG A 111 11.30 4.58 24.74
N THR A 112 10.17 4.69 24.05
CA THR A 112 9.81 3.77 22.99
C THR A 112 10.40 4.28 21.67
N LYS A 113 11.00 3.37 20.92
CA LYS A 113 11.53 3.59 19.58
C LYS A 113 10.77 2.71 18.61
N LYS A 114 10.76 3.11 17.33
CA LYS A 114 10.12 2.33 16.27
C LYS A 114 10.83 0.99 16.05
N CYS A 115 12.12 0.99 15.71
CA CYS A 115 12.91 -0.24 15.62
C CYS A 115 14.20 -0.20 16.48
N THR A 116 14.96 -1.29 16.44
CA THR A 116 15.88 -1.75 17.49
C THR A 116 17.16 -0.92 17.65
N PHE A 117 17.73 -0.31 16.60
CA PHE A 117 19.06 0.31 16.68
C PHE A 117 19.10 1.83 16.87
N SER A 118 20.20 2.32 17.47
CA SER A 118 20.39 3.69 17.96
C SER A 118 21.39 4.56 17.19
N ASP A 119 21.96 4.11 16.07
CA ASP A 119 22.86 4.92 15.26
C ASP A 119 22.51 4.76 13.79
N GLU A 120 22.20 5.89 13.14
CA GLU A 120 21.94 6.20 11.71
C GLU A 120 21.17 5.17 10.84
N ASN A 121 21.47 3.87 10.92
CA ASN A 121 20.79 2.76 10.25
C ASN A 121 20.05 1.85 11.24
N ILE A 122 18.78 2.21 11.46
CA ILE A 122 17.82 1.66 12.45
C ILE A 122 17.54 0.13 12.29
N CYS A 123 17.91 -0.46 11.15
CA CYS A 123 17.82 -1.90 10.81
C CYS A 123 19.10 -2.43 10.12
N GLY A 124 20.25 -1.82 10.44
CA GLY A 124 21.50 -2.08 9.73
C GLY A 124 21.47 -1.66 8.26
N ASN A 125 22.46 -2.12 7.48
CA ASN A 125 22.53 -1.87 6.03
C ASN A 125 21.68 -2.86 5.20
N HIS A 126 20.97 -3.76 5.88
CA HIS A 126 20.34 -4.93 5.29
C HIS A 126 18.83 -4.98 5.50
N GLY A 127 18.24 -3.89 5.95
CA GLY A 127 16.80 -3.76 6.11
C GLY A 127 16.36 -2.30 6.26
N ILE A 128 15.05 -2.10 6.21
CA ILE A 128 14.43 -0.78 6.37
C ILE A 128 13.41 -0.87 7.51
N CYS A 129 13.44 0.10 8.43
CA CYS A 129 12.45 0.21 9.51
C CYS A 129 11.11 0.65 8.91
N ARG A 130 10.07 -0.19 9.05
CA ARG A 130 8.73 0.08 8.54
C ARG A 130 7.72 0.10 9.67
N GLU A 131 6.87 1.12 9.67
CA GLU A 131 5.66 1.19 10.48
C GLU A 131 4.52 0.51 9.74
N ILE A 132 3.87 -0.44 10.41
CA ILE A 132 2.79 -1.27 9.88
C ILE A 132 1.59 -1.08 10.81
N GLN A 133 0.45 -0.78 10.22
CA GLN A 133 -0.83 -0.74 10.92
C GLN A 133 -1.67 -1.93 10.48
N LYS A 134 -1.97 -2.84 11.42
CA LYS A 134 -2.90 -3.95 11.20
C LYS A 134 -4.07 -3.82 12.17
N ASN A 135 -5.24 -3.44 11.64
CA ASN A 135 -6.44 -3.13 12.43
C ASN A 135 -6.16 -2.03 13.47
N ILE A 136 -6.18 -2.38 14.76
CA ILE A 136 -5.94 -1.48 15.90
C ILE A 136 -4.46 -1.57 16.35
N LEU A 137 -3.70 -2.53 15.82
CA LEU A 137 -2.30 -2.73 16.18
C LEU A 137 -1.41 -1.85 15.31
N HIS A 138 -0.70 -0.92 15.93
CA HIS A 138 0.36 -0.15 15.31
C HIS A 138 1.70 -0.69 15.80
N TYR A 139 2.54 -1.16 14.89
CA TYR A 139 3.86 -1.65 15.24
C TYR A 139 4.88 -1.31 14.16
N ALA A 140 6.15 -1.28 14.53
CA ALA A 140 7.27 -1.03 13.66
C ALA A 140 8.23 -2.22 13.74
N THR A 141 8.68 -2.66 12.57
CA THR A 141 9.59 -3.79 12.42
C THR A 141 10.62 -3.50 11.35
N CYS A 142 11.78 -4.13 11.46
CA CYS A 142 12.74 -4.16 10.37
C CYS A 142 12.25 -5.10 9.27
N ASN A 143 12.05 -4.58 8.06
CA ASN A 143 11.81 -5.37 6.87
C ASN A 143 13.16 -5.69 6.22
N CYS A 144 13.61 -6.94 6.37
CA CYS A 144 14.92 -7.37 5.90
C CYS A 144 14.94 -7.55 4.39
N PHE A 145 16.05 -7.17 3.78
CA PHE A 145 16.31 -7.50 2.39
C PHE A 145 16.47 -9.02 2.25
N LYS A 146 16.18 -9.53 1.05
CA LYS A 146 16.28 -10.97 0.76
C LYS A 146 17.68 -11.48 1.11
N GLY A 147 17.73 -12.60 1.82
CA GLY A 147 18.98 -13.18 2.35
C GLY A 147 19.33 -12.75 3.78
N TYR A 148 18.59 -11.82 4.38
CA TYR A 148 18.75 -11.39 5.77
C TYR A 148 17.48 -11.65 6.59
N THR A 149 17.68 -11.95 7.87
CA THR A 149 16.67 -12.33 8.87
C THR A 149 17.04 -11.75 10.23
N GLY A 150 16.21 -11.98 11.25
CA GLY A 150 16.40 -11.42 12.58
C GLY A 150 15.63 -10.10 12.77
N TRP A 151 15.60 -9.62 14.01
CA TRP A 151 14.86 -8.41 14.40
C TRP A 151 15.51 -7.10 13.90
N ASP A 152 16.79 -7.16 13.56
CA ASP A 152 17.66 -6.08 13.11
C ASP A 152 18.29 -6.36 11.74
N CYS A 153 17.88 -7.44 11.06
CA CYS A 153 18.35 -7.83 9.74
C CYS A 153 19.86 -8.10 9.66
N THR A 154 20.49 -8.50 10.77
CA THR A 154 21.91 -8.89 10.77
C THR A 154 22.14 -10.37 10.50
N ASP A 155 21.13 -11.22 10.71
CA ASP A 155 21.28 -12.66 10.56
C ASP A 155 21.19 -13.06 9.09
N ILE A 156 22.20 -13.74 8.57
CA ILE A 156 22.20 -14.22 7.17
C ILE A 156 21.32 -15.47 7.09
N SER A 157 20.29 -15.43 6.25
CA SER A 157 19.50 -16.61 5.90
C SER A 157 20.34 -17.52 5.01
N SER A 158 20.68 -18.70 5.52
CA SER A 158 21.44 -19.73 4.82
C SER A 158 20.67 -20.41 3.67
N THR A 159 19.46 -19.95 3.33
CA THR A 159 18.53 -20.73 2.49
C THR A 159 17.93 -20.05 1.25
N ILE A 160 18.27 -18.80 0.86
CA ILE A 160 17.74 -18.21 -0.41
C ILE A 160 18.76 -17.33 -1.14
N PRO A 161 18.87 -17.41 -2.50
CA PRO A 161 19.88 -16.72 -3.28
C PRO A 161 19.70 -15.19 -3.31
N ALA A 162 20.80 -14.51 -3.65
CA ALA A 162 20.86 -13.09 -4.01
C ALA A 162 19.69 -12.64 -4.88
N ILE A 163 19.32 -11.36 -4.78
CA ILE A 163 18.35 -10.68 -5.64
C ILE A 163 18.50 -11.19 -7.08
N SER A 164 17.60 -12.08 -7.48
CA SER A 164 17.55 -12.56 -8.85
C SER A 164 16.95 -11.41 -9.66
N LEU A 165 17.81 -10.67 -10.37
CA LEU A 165 17.39 -9.69 -11.37
C LEU A 165 16.40 -10.33 -12.37
N LEU A 166 16.52 -11.65 -12.58
CA LEU A 166 15.63 -12.49 -13.38
C LEU A 166 14.16 -12.46 -12.92
N SER A 167 13.91 -12.08 -11.67
CA SER A 167 12.59 -12.09 -11.05
C SER A 167 11.85 -10.74 -11.09
N VAL A 168 12.57 -9.61 -11.13
CA VAL A 168 11.99 -8.24 -11.17
C VAL A 168 11.58 -7.87 -12.59
N VAL A 169 12.46 -8.19 -13.53
CA VAL A 169 12.37 -7.77 -14.93
C VAL A 169 11.08 -8.25 -15.61
N PRO A 170 10.61 -9.50 -15.45
CA PRO A 170 9.39 -9.96 -16.10
C PRO A 170 8.13 -9.19 -15.67
N LEU A 171 7.99 -8.92 -14.36
CA LEU A 171 6.78 -8.28 -13.80
C LEU A 171 6.64 -6.83 -14.29
N VAL A 172 7.74 -6.07 -14.25
CA VAL A 172 7.72 -4.67 -14.67
C VAL A 172 7.61 -4.56 -16.19
N ILE A 173 8.31 -5.41 -16.95
CA ILE A 173 8.24 -5.38 -18.42
C ILE A 173 6.85 -5.82 -18.92
N SER A 174 6.19 -6.77 -18.26
CA SER A 174 4.86 -7.24 -18.68
C SER A 174 3.82 -6.11 -18.72
N ASN A 175 3.98 -5.07 -17.89
CA ASN A 175 3.10 -3.90 -17.88
C ASN A 175 3.16 -3.07 -19.17
N ILE A 176 4.25 -3.16 -19.95
CA ILE A 176 4.36 -2.46 -21.25
C ILE A 176 3.27 -2.93 -22.23
N PHE A 177 2.71 -4.13 -22.05
CA PHE A 177 1.60 -4.61 -22.88
C PHE A 177 0.30 -3.80 -22.74
N PHE A 178 0.19 -2.92 -21.74
CA PHE A 178 -0.91 -1.93 -21.67
C PHE A 178 -0.75 -0.79 -22.69
N VAL A 179 0.46 -0.51 -23.20
CA VAL A 179 0.72 0.60 -24.14
C VAL A 179 -0.14 0.53 -25.40
N PRO A 180 -0.28 -0.62 -26.09
CA PRO A 180 -1.22 -0.76 -27.21
C PRO A 180 -2.67 -0.44 -26.83
N ALA A 181 -3.15 -0.85 -25.65
CA ALA A 181 -4.50 -0.55 -25.19
C ALA A 181 -4.70 0.95 -24.97
N ILE A 182 -3.73 1.61 -24.32
CA ILE A 182 -3.70 3.07 -24.12
C ILE A 182 -3.74 3.80 -25.46
N TYR A 183 -2.85 3.42 -26.39
CA TYR A 183 -2.77 4.02 -27.72
C TYR A 183 -4.10 3.89 -28.47
N ILE A 184 -4.72 2.71 -28.46
CA ILE A 184 -6.01 2.47 -29.12
C ILE A 184 -7.12 3.30 -28.47
N ALA A 185 -7.17 3.39 -27.14
CA ALA A 185 -8.16 4.18 -26.42
C ALA A 185 -8.06 5.66 -26.80
N VAL A 186 -6.86 6.23 -26.75
CA VAL A 186 -6.60 7.64 -27.12
C VAL A 186 -6.95 7.89 -28.59
N LYS A 187 -6.53 7.01 -29.51
CA LYS A 187 -6.86 7.11 -30.94
C LYS A 187 -8.37 7.09 -31.19
N ARG A 188 -9.13 6.39 -30.34
CA ARG A 188 -10.59 6.31 -30.40
C ARG A 188 -11.31 7.41 -29.62
N LYS A 189 -10.58 8.38 -29.05
CA LYS A 189 -11.12 9.47 -28.21
C LYS A 189 -11.78 8.99 -26.91
N LEU A 190 -11.36 7.82 -26.41
CA LEU A 190 -11.76 7.25 -25.13
C LEU A 190 -10.72 7.65 -24.06
N TYR A 191 -10.69 8.95 -23.74
CA TYR A 191 -9.63 9.54 -22.91
C TYR A 191 -9.70 9.10 -21.45
N ALA A 192 -10.90 8.89 -20.90
CA ALA A 192 -11.06 8.44 -19.52
C ALA A 192 -10.49 7.02 -19.34
N GLU A 193 -10.82 6.13 -20.26
CA GLU A 193 -10.34 4.75 -20.32
C GLU A 193 -8.82 4.72 -20.52
N GLY A 194 -8.31 5.51 -21.47
CA GLY A 194 -6.87 5.64 -21.72
C GLY A 194 -6.09 6.14 -20.51
N LEU A 195 -6.63 7.11 -19.76
CA LEU A 195 -6.02 7.60 -18.52
C LEU A 195 -5.98 6.51 -17.44
N VAL A 196 -7.09 5.79 -17.24
CA VAL A 196 -7.14 4.68 -16.27
C VAL A 196 -6.11 3.62 -16.63
N TYR A 197 -6.00 3.20 -17.89
CA TYR A 197 -4.99 2.21 -18.31
C TYR A 197 -3.56 2.68 -18.09
N LEU A 198 -3.27 3.96 -18.34
CA LEU A 198 -1.97 4.54 -18.08
C LEU A 198 -1.64 4.51 -16.58
N VAL A 199 -2.60 4.91 -15.75
CA VAL A 199 -2.46 4.90 -14.29
C VAL A 199 -2.26 3.47 -13.77
N THR A 200 -3.02 2.49 -14.28
CA THR A 200 -2.84 1.06 -13.98
C THR A 200 -1.43 0.60 -14.29
N MET A 201 -0.95 0.87 -15.51
CA MET A 201 0.39 0.47 -15.94
C MET A 201 1.48 1.05 -15.03
N LEU A 202 1.38 2.33 -14.66
CA LEU A 202 2.36 3.01 -13.82
C LEU A 202 2.37 2.47 -12.39
N PHE A 203 1.19 2.40 -11.74
CA PHE A 203 1.10 1.93 -10.36
C PHE A 203 1.48 0.45 -10.23
N SER A 204 1.07 -0.39 -11.18
CA SER A 204 1.49 -1.80 -11.21
C SER A 204 3.00 -1.94 -11.35
N SER A 205 3.62 -1.16 -12.27
CA SER A 205 5.07 -1.16 -12.45
C SER A 205 5.82 -0.73 -11.18
N PHE A 206 5.37 0.35 -10.53
CA PHE A 206 6.00 0.84 -9.30
C PHE A 206 5.77 -0.09 -8.11
N TYR A 207 4.59 -0.68 -8.00
CA TYR A 207 4.28 -1.67 -6.98
C TYR A 207 5.21 -2.88 -7.08
N HIS A 208 5.33 -3.49 -8.26
CA HIS A 208 6.17 -4.67 -8.43
C HIS A 208 7.67 -4.38 -8.36
N ALA A 209 8.11 -3.19 -8.77
CA ALA A 209 9.48 -2.75 -8.54
C ALA A 209 9.80 -2.64 -7.04
N CYS A 210 8.86 -2.10 -6.25
CA CYS A 210 8.98 -1.96 -4.79
C CYS A 210 8.91 -3.32 -4.07
N ASP A 211 8.00 -4.20 -4.48
CA ASP A 211 7.79 -5.53 -3.91
C ASP A 211 9.00 -6.44 -4.11
N GLN A 212 9.47 -6.55 -5.35
CA GLN A 212 10.53 -7.49 -5.68
C GLN A 212 11.92 -7.05 -5.20
N SER A 213 12.14 -5.75 -5.03
CA SER A 213 13.38 -5.18 -4.49
C SER A 213 13.49 -5.26 -2.96
N GLY A 214 12.56 -5.95 -2.28
CA GLY A 214 12.54 -6.02 -0.81
C GLY A 214 12.33 -4.65 -0.16
N GLY A 215 11.74 -3.70 -0.90
CA GLY A 215 11.49 -2.37 -0.42
C GLY A 215 12.53 -1.30 -0.72
N GLN A 216 13.58 -1.62 -1.50
CA GLN A 216 14.64 -0.65 -1.84
C GLN A 216 14.17 0.41 -2.86
N PHE A 217 13.34 0.02 -3.83
CA PHE A 217 12.87 0.90 -4.90
C PHE A 217 11.37 1.22 -4.75
N CYS A 218 11.01 1.96 -3.70
CA CYS A 218 9.63 2.38 -3.44
C CYS A 218 9.51 3.91 -3.50
N ILE A 219 8.69 4.42 -4.42
CA ILE A 219 8.41 5.86 -4.56
C ILE A 219 7.57 6.38 -3.38
N THR A 220 6.69 5.53 -2.83
CA THR A 220 5.83 5.82 -1.67
C THR A 220 5.66 4.57 -0.82
N LYS A 221 4.82 4.63 0.21
CA LYS A 221 4.51 3.49 1.09
C LYS A 221 3.99 2.30 0.27
N TYR A 222 4.49 1.10 0.57
CA TYR A 222 4.11 -0.14 -0.09
C TYR A 222 2.59 -0.34 -0.16
N GLU A 223 1.90 -0.12 0.95
CA GLU A 223 0.43 -0.29 1.05
C GLU A 223 -0.34 0.65 0.11
N VAL A 224 0.20 1.84 -0.16
CA VAL A 224 -0.42 2.82 -1.08
C VAL A 224 -0.22 2.37 -2.53
N LEU A 225 0.97 1.88 -2.88
CA LEU A 225 1.24 1.32 -4.21
C LEU A 225 0.38 0.08 -4.47
N GLN A 226 0.33 -0.83 -3.51
CA GLN A 226 -0.52 -2.02 -3.57
C GLN A 226 -2.00 -1.65 -3.73
N TYR A 227 -2.51 -0.73 -2.90
CA TYR A 227 -3.89 -0.25 -3.03
C TYR A 227 -4.16 0.31 -4.44
N SER A 228 -3.26 1.16 -4.93
CA SER A 228 -3.42 1.85 -6.21
C SER A 228 -3.40 0.88 -7.39
N ASP A 229 -2.55 -0.15 -7.33
CA ASP A 229 -2.47 -1.20 -8.34
C ASP A 229 -3.78 -1.99 -8.46
N PHE A 230 -4.28 -2.56 -7.34
CA PHE A 230 -5.54 -3.31 -7.34
C PHE A 230 -6.74 -2.43 -7.72
N PHE A 231 -6.85 -1.23 -7.13
CA PHE A 231 -7.93 -0.29 -7.43
C PHE A 231 -7.98 0.08 -8.92
N SER A 232 -6.85 0.51 -9.48
CA SER A 232 -6.80 0.95 -10.88
C SER A 232 -6.98 -0.22 -11.85
N SER A 233 -6.48 -1.41 -11.52
CA SER A 233 -6.70 -2.64 -12.30
C SER A 233 -8.18 -2.98 -12.43
N ILE A 234 -8.93 -3.01 -11.31
CA ILE A 234 -10.38 -3.28 -11.35
C ILE A 234 -11.11 -2.14 -12.07
N LEU A 235 -10.73 -0.89 -11.82
CA LEU A 235 -11.33 0.27 -12.48
C LEU A 235 -11.14 0.23 -14.00
N SER A 236 -10.01 -0.30 -14.50
CA SER A 236 -9.76 -0.46 -15.94
C SER A 236 -10.81 -1.33 -16.61
N PHE A 237 -11.18 -2.47 -16.01
CA PHE A 237 -12.25 -3.32 -16.52
C PHE A 237 -13.62 -2.66 -16.39
N TRP A 238 -13.87 -1.97 -15.27
CA TRP A 238 -15.13 -1.25 -15.06
C TRP A 238 -15.37 -0.23 -16.18
N VAL A 239 -14.44 0.71 -16.40
CA VAL A 239 -14.61 1.75 -17.43
C VAL A 239 -14.70 1.16 -18.84
N THR A 240 -14.00 0.06 -19.11
CA THR A 240 -14.12 -0.67 -20.39
C THR A 240 -15.52 -1.22 -20.60
N LEU A 241 -16.10 -1.85 -19.57
CA LEU A 241 -17.45 -2.44 -19.65
C LEU A 241 -18.53 -1.35 -19.77
N ILE A 242 -18.35 -0.20 -19.11
CA ILE A 242 -19.21 0.97 -19.29
C ILE A 242 -19.12 1.49 -20.73
N ALA A 243 -17.91 1.63 -21.28
CA ALA A 243 -17.72 2.03 -22.68
C ALA A 243 -18.42 1.06 -23.66
N MET A 244 -18.35 -0.24 -23.39
CA MET A 244 -19.04 -1.27 -24.18
C MET A 244 -20.56 -1.19 -24.11
N ALA A 245 -21.13 -0.77 -22.98
CA ALA A 245 -22.57 -0.65 -22.78
C ALA A 245 -23.23 0.40 -23.71
N GLN A 246 -22.45 1.33 -24.28
CA GLN A 246 -22.93 2.39 -25.17
C GLN A 246 -24.11 3.17 -24.56
N LEU A 247 -23.98 3.54 -23.28
CA LEU A 247 -24.98 4.29 -22.55
C LEU A 247 -25.18 5.69 -23.15
N PRO A 248 -26.33 6.35 -22.89
CA PRO A 248 -26.47 7.77 -23.17
C PRO A 248 -25.40 8.56 -22.42
N ILE A 249 -24.83 9.57 -23.08
CA ILE A 249 -23.67 10.33 -22.60
C ILE A 249 -23.89 10.90 -21.19
N ALA A 250 -25.12 11.26 -20.84
CA ALA A 250 -25.49 11.77 -19.52
C ALA A 250 -25.26 10.77 -18.36
N PHE A 251 -25.39 9.46 -18.61
CA PHE A 251 -25.26 8.44 -17.57
C PHE A 251 -23.84 7.89 -17.41
N VAL A 252 -22.96 8.11 -18.39
CA VAL A 252 -21.58 7.59 -18.36
C VAL A 252 -20.80 8.09 -17.14
N PRO A 253 -20.77 9.40 -16.81
CA PRO A 253 -20.07 9.89 -15.63
C PRO A 253 -20.63 9.30 -14.33
N LEU A 254 -21.95 9.12 -14.24
CA LEU A 254 -22.61 8.53 -13.07
C LEU A 254 -22.14 7.08 -12.85
N CYS A 255 -22.12 6.27 -13.92
CA CYS A 255 -21.64 4.89 -13.84
C CYS A 255 -20.13 4.80 -13.52
N HIS A 256 -19.31 5.72 -14.02
CA HIS A 256 -17.89 5.79 -13.67
C HIS A 256 -17.69 6.10 -12.18
N MET A 257 -18.36 7.14 -11.67
CA MET A 257 -18.25 7.51 -10.25
C MET A 257 -18.79 6.42 -9.31
N MET A 258 -19.89 5.76 -9.69
CA MET A 258 -20.40 4.60 -8.95
C MET A 258 -19.34 3.51 -8.83
N GLY A 259 -18.66 3.18 -9.95
CA GLY A 259 -17.56 2.23 -9.96
C GLY A 259 -16.43 2.61 -9.01
N VAL A 260 -16.01 3.88 -9.05
CA VAL A 260 -14.97 4.38 -8.14
C VAL A 260 -15.32 4.11 -6.67
N PHE A 261 -16.53 4.46 -6.22
CA PHE A 261 -16.93 4.23 -4.83
C PHE A 261 -17.01 2.75 -4.46
N VAL A 262 -17.62 1.92 -5.31
CA VAL A 262 -17.75 0.47 -5.07
C VAL A 262 -16.38 -0.20 -4.99
N ILE A 263 -15.48 0.13 -5.91
CA ILE A 263 -14.13 -0.44 -5.95
C ILE A 263 -13.29 0.06 -4.77
N THR A 264 -13.32 1.36 -4.46
CA THR A 264 -12.61 1.91 -3.30
C THR A 264 -13.04 1.21 -2.01
N PHE A 265 -14.33 1.02 -1.79
CA PHE A 265 -14.83 0.34 -0.61
C PHE A 265 -14.41 -1.14 -0.59
N GLY A 266 -14.56 -1.86 -1.71
CA GLY A 266 -14.17 -3.27 -1.81
C GLY A 266 -12.68 -3.51 -1.55
N VAL A 267 -11.81 -2.72 -2.19
CA VAL A 267 -10.35 -2.82 -2.03
C VAL A 267 -9.91 -2.44 -0.60
N GLN A 268 -10.62 -1.54 0.09
CA GLN A 268 -10.30 -1.21 1.48
C GLN A 268 -10.62 -2.33 2.47
N ILE A 269 -11.67 -3.14 2.22
CA ILE A 269 -12.02 -4.27 3.10
C ILE A 269 -10.91 -5.32 3.06
N ASP A 270 -10.60 -5.81 1.87
CA ASP A 270 -9.52 -6.74 1.64
C ASP A 270 -9.09 -6.68 0.18
N LYS A 271 -7.85 -6.23 -0.05
CA LYS A 271 -7.27 -6.02 -1.38
C LYS A 271 -7.03 -7.33 -2.13
N MET A 272 -6.75 -8.41 -1.40
CA MET A 272 -6.35 -9.71 -1.94
C MET A 272 -7.50 -10.71 -1.98
N CYS A 273 -8.63 -10.37 -1.35
CA CYS A 273 -9.81 -11.24 -1.38
C CYS A 273 -10.41 -11.27 -2.79
N LEU A 274 -10.58 -12.47 -3.33
CA LEU A 274 -11.23 -12.69 -4.63
C LEU A 274 -12.64 -12.05 -4.68
N ILE A 275 -13.36 -12.03 -3.56
CA ILE A 275 -14.70 -11.44 -3.46
C ILE A 275 -14.65 -9.93 -3.77
N SER A 276 -13.63 -9.22 -3.30
CA SER A 276 -13.43 -7.79 -3.55
C SER A 276 -13.20 -7.47 -5.03
N ILE A 277 -12.72 -8.43 -5.82
CA ILE A 277 -12.58 -8.32 -7.27
C ILE A 277 -13.87 -8.72 -8.00
N LEU A 278 -14.51 -9.81 -7.57
CA LEU A 278 -15.70 -10.35 -8.23
C LEU A 278 -16.94 -9.46 -8.10
N ILE A 279 -17.13 -8.79 -6.95
CA ILE A 279 -18.30 -7.92 -6.74
C ILE A 279 -18.32 -6.75 -7.74
N PRO A 280 -17.28 -5.90 -7.84
CA PRO A 280 -17.28 -4.82 -8.83
C PRO A 280 -17.34 -5.35 -10.26
N LEU A 281 -16.63 -6.44 -10.57
CA LEU A 281 -16.62 -6.99 -11.93
C LEU A 281 -18.00 -7.51 -12.35
N SER A 282 -18.70 -8.22 -11.46
CA SER A 282 -20.06 -8.73 -11.74
C SER A 282 -21.05 -7.59 -11.93
N LEU A 283 -21.02 -6.55 -11.07
CA LEU A 283 -21.82 -5.34 -11.23
C LEU A 283 -21.54 -4.65 -12.56
N ALA A 284 -20.27 -4.53 -12.96
CA ALA A 284 -19.88 -3.93 -14.22
C ALA A 284 -20.40 -4.72 -15.43
N VAL A 285 -20.43 -6.06 -15.37
CA VAL A 285 -20.93 -6.92 -16.46
C VAL A 285 -22.45 -6.85 -16.62
N VAL A 286 -23.20 -6.65 -15.53
CA VAL A 286 -24.67 -6.52 -15.58
C VAL A 286 -25.11 -5.33 -16.44
N ILE A 287 -24.33 -4.24 -16.47
CA ILE A 287 -24.67 -3.01 -17.21
C ILE A 287 -24.72 -3.24 -18.75
N PRO A 288 -23.65 -3.70 -19.43
CA PRO A 288 -23.72 -3.97 -20.86
C PRO A 288 -24.71 -5.10 -21.21
N VAL A 289 -24.87 -6.11 -20.34
CA VAL A 289 -25.85 -7.21 -20.56
C VAL A 289 -27.29 -6.70 -20.50
N SER A 290 -27.63 -5.90 -19.48
CA SER A 290 -28.96 -5.28 -19.35
C SER A 290 -29.27 -4.33 -20.52
N MET A 291 -28.30 -3.52 -20.94
CA MET A 291 -28.48 -2.64 -22.11
C MET A 291 -28.62 -3.43 -23.41
N HIS A 292 -27.89 -4.52 -23.56
CA HIS A 292 -28.00 -5.38 -24.74
C HIS A 292 -29.38 -6.06 -24.80
N THR A 293 -29.84 -6.63 -23.69
CA THR A 293 -31.16 -7.25 -23.58
C THR A 293 -32.28 -6.24 -23.82
N TYR A 294 -32.21 -5.05 -23.21
CA TYR A 294 -33.17 -3.97 -23.45
C TYR A 294 -33.26 -3.59 -24.94
N ARG A 295 -32.13 -3.47 -25.63
CA ARG A 295 -32.10 -3.18 -27.08
C ARG A 295 -32.69 -4.32 -27.90
N ILE A 296 -32.49 -5.57 -27.53
CA ILE A 296 -33.12 -6.72 -28.21
C ILE A 296 -34.63 -6.64 -28.05
N PHE A 297 -35.13 -6.39 -26.84
CA PHE A 297 -36.56 -6.24 -26.59
C PHE A 297 -37.18 -5.08 -27.39
N GLN A 298 -36.49 -3.94 -27.45
CA GLN A 298 -37.01 -2.76 -28.15
C GLN A 298 -36.91 -2.86 -29.68
N SER A 299 -35.83 -3.43 -30.21
CA SER A 299 -35.61 -3.51 -31.66
C SER A 299 -36.12 -4.79 -32.31
N ARG A 300 -36.50 -5.81 -31.52
CA ARG A 300 -36.84 -7.19 -31.95
C ARG A 300 -35.81 -7.84 -32.88
N LYS A 301 -34.58 -7.31 -32.93
CA LYS A 301 -33.48 -7.81 -33.75
C LYS A 301 -32.35 -8.28 -32.84
N CYS A 302 -32.06 -9.58 -32.89
CA CYS A 302 -30.89 -10.14 -32.22
C CYS A 302 -29.63 -9.78 -33.02
N LYS A 303 -28.77 -8.94 -32.42
CA LYS A 303 -27.43 -8.70 -32.95
C LYS A 303 -26.43 -9.56 -32.19
N ASN A 304 -25.86 -10.55 -32.86
CA ASN A 304 -24.84 -11.40 -32.25
C ASN A 304 -23.61 -10.58 -31.81
N PRO A 305 -22.98 -10.96 -30.68
CA PRO A 305 -21.75 -10.32 -30.23
C PRO A 305 -20.66 -10.44 -31.30
N SER A 306 -19.85 -9.40 -31.45
CA SER A 306 -18.76 -9.42 -32.43
C SER A 306 -17.70 -10.47 -32.03
N ARG A 307 -17.04 -11.10 -33.01
CA ARG A 307 -15.92 -12.03 -32.74
C ARG A 307 -14.86 -11.38 -31.86
N ARG A 308 -14.60 -10.08 -32.06
CA ARG A 308 -13.67 -9.27 -31.25
C ARG A 308 -14.07 -9.27 -29.77
N THR A 309 -15.33 -9.01 -29.47
CA THR A 309 -15.87 -9.03 -28.10
C THR A 309 -15.75 -10.42 -27.47
N LEU A 310 -15.99 -11.48 -28.25
CA LEU A 310 -15.88 -12.85 -27.77
C LEU A 310 -14.42 -13.21 -27.40
N PHE A 311 -13.44 -12.81 -28.22
CA PHE A 311 -12.02 -12.97 -27.87
C PHE A 311 -11.65 -12.15 -26.63
N GLY A 312 -12.14 -10.91 -26.49
CA GLY A 312 -11.90 -10.08 -25.31
C GLY A 312 -12.42 -10.73 -24.02
N LEU A 313 -13.65 -11.27 -24.04
CA LEU A 313 -14.23 -12.00 -22.92
C LEU A 313 -13.47 -13.29 -22.62
N LEU A 314 -13.05 -14.03 -23.64
CA LEU A 314 -12.24 -15.24 -23.47
C LEU A 314 -10.93 -14.93 -22.74
N PHE A 315 -10.20 -13.89 -23.16
CA PHE A 315 -8.97 -13.47 -22.47
C PHE A 315 -9.24 -13.01 -21.03
N ALA A 316 -10.32 -12.28 -20.76
CA ALA A 316 -10.69 -11.89 -19.40
C ALA A 316 -10.95 -13.11 -18.49
N ILE A 317 -11.66 -14.12 -19.00
CA ILE A 317 -11.94 -15.35 -18.26
C ILE A 317 -10.64 -16.11 -18.01
N ILE A 318 -9.78 -16.25 -19.02
CA ILE A 318 -8.46 -16.90 -18.86
C ILE A 318 -7.63 -16.16 -17.80
N GLY A 319 -7.61 -14.83 -17.82
CA GLY A 319 -6.93 -14.02 -16.80
C GLY A 319 -7.47 -14.29 -15.40
N LEU A 320 -8.79 -14.30 -15.22
CA LEU A 320 -9.41 -14.60 -13.92
C LEU A 320 -9.07 -16.01 -13.42
N LEU A 321 -9.04 -17.01 -14.31
CA LEU A 321 -8.67 -18.39 -13.98
C LEU A 321 -7.20 -18.53 -13.60
N LEU A 322 -6.30 -17.85 -14.32
CA LEU A 322 -4.87 -17.80 -14.00
C LEU A 322 -4.64 -17.26 -12.58
N TYR A 323 -5.28 -16.14 -12.26
CA TYR A 323 -5.21 -15.50 -10.95
C TYR A 323 -5.79 -16.38 -9.84
N SER A 324 -6.93 -17.04 -10.09
CA SER A 324 -7.66 -17.76 -9.02
C SER A 324 -7.11 -19.16 -8.72
N PHE A 325 -6.57 -19.87 -9.72
CA PHE A 325 -6.26 -21.29 -9.59
C PHE A 325 -4.80 -21.67 -9.84
N ILE A 326 -4.03 -20.84 -10.54
CA ILE A 326 -2.69 -21.19 -11.01
C ILE A 326 -1.60 -20.40 -10.29
N GLU A 327 -1.92 -19.19 -9.83
CA GLU A 327 -1.01 -18.35 -9.07
C GLU A 327 -0.72 -18.95 -7.68
N THR A 328 0.57 -19.14 -7.38
CA THR A 328 1.09 -19.62 -6.09
C THR A 328 2.32 -18.79 -5.72
N GLU A 329 2.71 -18.79 -4.45
CA GLU A 329 3.89 -18.01 -4.00
C GLU A 329 5.19 -18.36 -4.76
N LYS A 330 5.32 -19.62 -5.23
CA LYS A 330 6.52 -20.10 -5.94
C LYS A 330 6.59 -19.67 -7.40
N ASN A 331 5.44 -19.55 -8.07
CA ASN A 331 5.36 -19.26 -9.51
C ASN A 331 4.78 -17.86 -9.81
N TYR A 332 4.46 -17.08 -8.77
CA TYR A 332 3.87 -15.74 -8.83
C TYR A 332 4.51 -14.88 -9.92
N GLN A 333 5.84 -14.84 -9.98
CA GLN A 333 6.54 -13.96 -10.93
C GLN A 333 6.23 -14.27 -12.40
N TYR A 334 6.01 -15.55 -12.74
CA TYR A 334 5.73 -15.94 -14.13
C TYR A 334 4.25 -15.85 -14.42
N VAL A 335 3.41 -16.42 -13.54
CA VAL A 335 1.95 -16.47 -13.73
C VAL A 335 1.36 -15.06 -13.76
N HIS A 336 1.79 -14.20 -12.84
CA HIS A 336 1.31 -12.82 -12.75
C HIS A 336 1.76 -11.97 -13.93
N SER A 337 2.98 -12.20 -14.45
CA SER A 337 3.42 -11.55 -15.70
C SER A 337 2.57 -11.95 -16.91
N VAL A 338 2.23 -13.24 -17.03
CA VAL A 338 1.34 -13.73 -18.09
C VAL A 338 -0.07 -13.15 -17.91
N TRP A 339 -0.53 -13.03 -16.67
CA TRP A 339 -1.80 -12.39 -16.33
C TRP A 339 -1.87 -10.96 -16.88
N HIS A 340 -0.85 -10.11 -16.64
CA HIS A 340 -0.79 -8.74 -17.18
C HIS A 340 -0.94 -8.70 -18.70
N ILE A 341 -0.25 -9.58 -19.41
CA ILE A 341 -0.30 -9.68 -20.88
C ILE A 341 -1.71 -10.05 -21.33
N VAL A 342 -2.31 -11.09 -20.73
CA VAL A 342 -3.65 -11.58 -21.07
C VAL A 342 -4.71 -10.51 -20.80
N MET A 343 -4.59 -9.79 -19.68
CA MET A 343 -5.52 -8.72 -19.32
C MET A 343 -5.40 -7.52 -20.25
N ALA A 344 -4.18 -7.09 -20.58
CA ALA A 344 -3.98 -6.01 -21.55
C ALA A 344 -4.54 -6.38 -22.94
N LEU A 345 -4.36 -7.62 -23.40
CA LEU A 345 -4.97 -8.13 -24.63
C LEU A 345 -6.50 -8.09 -24.55
N SER A 346 -7.09 -8.51 -23.42
CA SER A 346 -8.54 -8.43 -23.21
C SER A 346 -9.07 -7.02 -23.43
N LEU A 347 -8.45 -6.00 -22.81
CA LEU A 347 -8.84 -4.60 -22.94
C LEU A 347 -8.81 -4.12 -24.41
N ILE A 348 -7.78 -4.49 -25.16
CA ILE A 348 -7.68 -4.16 -26.60
C ILE A 348 -8.89 -4.70 -27.36
N PHE A 349 -9.27 -5.95 -27.12
CA PHE A 349 -10.38 -6.57 -27.84
C PHE A 349 -11.75 -6.06 -27.37
N LEU A 350 -11.93 -5.77 -26.09
CA LEU A 350 -13.17 -5.28 -25.50
C LEU A 350 -13.50 -3.83 -25.89
N LEU A 351 -12.49 -2.97 -26.07
CA LEU A 351 -12.70 -1.57 -26.44
C LEU A 351 -13.60 -1.43 -27.69
N PRO A 352 -14.71 -0.68 -27.61
CA PRO A 352 -15.59 -0.44 -28.73
C PRO A 352 -14.92 0.47 -29.78
N HIS A 353 -15.32 0.33 -31.04
CA HIS A 353 -14.96 1.31 -32.07
C HIS A 353 -15.84 2.54 -31.93
N THR A 354 -15.25 3.73 -31.90
CA THR A 354 -16.01 4.98 -32.01
C THR A 354 -16.61 5.06 -33.41
N LYS A 355 -17.95 5.07 -33.49
CA LYS A 355 -18.64 5.46 -34.72
C LYS A 355 -18.49 6.98 -34.85
N SER A 356 -17.59 7.41 -35.72
CA SER A 356 -17.50 8.80 -36.13
C SER A 356 -18.84 9.21 -36.75
N LYS A 357 -19.63 10.05 -36.07
CA LYS A 357 -20.64 10.86 -36.75
C LYS A 357 -19.88 11.99 -37.45
N GLN A 358 -19.45 11.74 -38.68
CA GLN A 358 -18.96 12.78 -39.58
C GLN A 358 -20.16 13.65 -39.98
N THR A 359 -20.25 14.85 -39.42
CA THR A 359 -21.08 15.92 -39.99
C THR A 359 -20.13 16.92 -40.62
N THR A 360 -19.92 16.77 -41.92
CA THR A 360 -19.46 17.85 -42.80
C THR A 360 -20.35 17.80 -44.02
N SER A 361 -21.46 18.54 -43.93
CA SER A 361 -22.29 18.93 -45.05
C SER A 361 -21.51 19.93 -45.91
N SER A 362 -21.19 19.56 -47.14
CA SER A 362 -21.03 20.52 -48.22
C SER A 362 -22.04 20.15 -49.30
N THR A 363 -23.08 20.97 -49.37
CA THR A 363 -24.16 20.95 -50.35
C THR A 363 -23.60 21.19 -51.76
N ASN A 364 -24.04 20.38 -52.73
CA ASN A 364 -24.57 20.88 -54.01
C ASN A 364 -25.49 19.80 -54.63
N PRO A 365 -26.63 20.19 -55.24
CA PRO A 365 -27.72 19.28 -55.56
C PRO A 365 -27.65 18.79 -57.02
N ALA A 366 -28.08 17.56 -57.25
CA ALA A 366 -28.89 17.09 -58.38
C ALA A 366 -28.63 15.59 -58.63
N PHE A 367 -29.62 14.75 -58.37
CA PHE A 367 -30.32 13.90 -59.35
C PHE A 367 -31.20 12.88 -58.59
N ASN A 368 -32.49 12.86 -58.90
CA ASN A 368 -33.44 11.88 -58.37
C ASN A 368 -33.08 10.47 -58.83
N ASP A 369 -33.15 9.50 -57.91
CA ASP A 369 -33.81 8.23 -58.24
C ASP A 369 -34.40 7.62 -56.96
N ASP A 370 -35.70 7.38 -57.01
CA ASP A 370 -36.52 6.88 -55.92
C ASP A 370 -36.19 5.41 -55.64
N ARG A 371 -35.84 5.11 -54.38
CA ARG A 371 -36.00 3.76 -53.84
C ARG A 371 -36.18 3.82 -52.33
N ASP A 372 -37.39 3.48 -51.90
CA ASP A 372 -37.87 3.43 -50.53
C ASP A 372 -36.90 2.75 -49.56
N SER A 373 -36.45 3.51 -48.56
CA SER A 373 -35.84 2.99 -47.34
C SER A 373 -36.40 3.76 -46.15
N TRP A 374 -37.27 3.08 -45.41
CA TRP A 374 -37.94 3.59 -44.22
C TRP A 374 -36.90 3.93 -43.14
N SER A 375 -36.61 5.21 -42.99
CA SER A 375 -35.73 5.77 -41.97
C SER A 375 -36.58 6.33 -40.82
N CYS A 376 -36.52 5.68 -39.65
CA CYS A 376 -37.08 6.24 -38.42
C CYS A 376 -36.34 7.54 -38.07
N LYS A 377 -37.04 8.66 -38.18
CA LYS A 377 -36.57 10.00 -37.80
C LYS A 377 -36.75 10.16 -36.29
N GLU A 378 -35.68 9.96 -35.51
CA GLU A 378 -35.65 10.31 -34.09
C GLU A 378 -35.34 11.80 -33.96
N SER A 379 -36.35 12.58 -33.53
CA SER A 379 -36.24 14.01 -33.27
C SER A 379 -35.54 14.24 -31.94
N HIS A 380 -34.32 14.78 -31.97
CA HIS A 380 -33.71 15.43 -30.82
C HIS A 380 -33.22 16.82 -31.25
N GLY A 381 -34.04 17.83 -30.98
CA GLY A 381 -33.59 19.22 -30.92
C GLY A 381 -32.65 19.37 -29.74
N ILE A 382 -31.40 19.77 -30.02
CA ILE A 382 -30.47 20.26 -29.01
C ILE A 382 -30.79 21.75 -28.81
N PRO A 383 -31.04 22.22 -27.58
CA PRO A 383 -31.19 23.65 -27.34
C PRO A 383 -29.82 24.32 -27.52
N THR A 384 -29.74 25.24 -28.48
CA THR A 384 -28.61 26.13 -28.68
C THR A 384 -28.56 27.11 -27.51
N PHE A 385 -27.54 27.03 -26.66
CA PHE A 385 -27.24 28.09 -25.71
C PHE A 385 -26.64 29.28 -26.48
N THR A 386 -27.47 30.30 -26.73
CA THR A 386 -26.98 31.63 -27.08
C THR A 386 -26.45 32.29 -25.81
N ILE A 387 -25.15 32.54 -25.78
CA ILE A 387 -24.53 33.47 -24.82
C ILE A 387 -25.03 34.86 -25.21
N ILE A 388 -25.90 35.43 -24.39
CA ILE A 388 -26.26 36.84 -24.47
C ILE A 388 -25.21 37.58 -23.65
N ASP A 389 -24.31 38.29 -24.32
CA ASP A 389 -23.47 39.30 -23.68
C ASP A 389 -24.41 40.43 -23.20
N GLN A 390 -24.55 40.56 -21.88
CA GLN A 390 -25.26 41.65 -21.26
C GLN A 390 -24.27 42.50 -20.47
N GLU A 391 -23.41 43.22 -21.20
CA GLU A 391 -22.55 44.26 -20.65
C GLU A 391 -22.76 45.57 -21.42
N ASN A 392 -23.75 46.34 -20.95
CA ASN A 392 -23.73 47.81 -20.83
C ASN A 392 -25.16 48.36 -20.68
N ARG A 393 -25.62 48.47 -19.43
CA ARG A 393 -26.58 49.50 -19.04
C ARG A 393 -25.82 50.62 -18.36
N THR A 394 -25.33 51.56 -19.16
CA THR A 394 -25.01 52.90 -18.68
C THR A 394 -26.29 53.74 -18.66
N ILE A 395 -26.48 54.34 -17.50
CA ILE A 395 -27.49 55.32 -17.15
C ILE A 395 -27.21 56.61 -17.92
N THR A 396 -28.21 57.17 -18.61
CA THR A 396 -28.36 58.62 -18.74
C THR A 396 -29.84 59.00 -18.73
N SER A 397 -30.23 59.66 -17.66
CA SER A 397 -31.37 60.56 -17.52
C SER A 397 -31.27 61.75 -18.48
N GLY A 398 -32.40 62.16 -19.05
CA GLY A 398 -32.55 63.39 -19.84
C GLY A 398 -33.87 63.38 -20.58
#